data_AF-A0A0S8KNT3-F1
#
_entry.id   AF-A0A0S8KNT3-F1
#
_cell.length_a   1.000
_cell.length_b   1.000
_cell.length_c   1.000
_cell.angle_alpha   90.00
_cell.angle_beta   90.00
_cell.angle_gamma   90.00
#
_symmetry.space_group_name_H-M   'P 1'
#
loop_
_entity.id
_entity.type
_entity.pdbx_description
1 polymer ?
#
loop_
_entity_poly.entity_id
_entity_poly.type
_entity_poly.pdbx_seq_one_letter_code
_entity_poly.pdbx_strand_id
1 'polypeptide(L)'
;MICSATTDWDKPMDAKRVSVDLEESLYRRFKARLAYLGFSMKDVFTDLISLWVGDWGIQSVPHTVTAGDDLRSIAEQYYRDPELYWAIAHFNDIAFPTLLRPGQKVLVPEPGTSPSGLVPTSSIPQDARKNTASTDIDAQLHRRFRARTAFEGTTMTAWLYEFVSEWTGDWPTRTIDYTVKAGDSLSTIALRFYKDASKYWVIAHFNGIRNVALIHVGWQLIIPEPVTLGLLPAGESPYIFGIHDRGGEHLMKEMGKIGWVLITERILGNPHDQGGGDYADLEREGYGVIVRLNHDYYPAGTIPWRDDDAQNYQSFATRCGNFVENSSGCHIWVIGNEMNHPNEWPRNEHGQAQVITPAMYVDCLKRCYAEIHRRAGHEDDQVVVGAVAPWPDVAKYPGNERGDWVQYLKDVLTLAGRQCDGIALHTYTHGADKELITSAERMPPPFQDRYYQFWVYREFMEAIPASMRGLPVYITETDQNEPWAHSNTGWVQEAYAEIDRWNQQLTNQKIRCLLLYRWEVHEGDHWHFSDISEVQDDLRVAMNHEYRWWR
;
A
#
# COMPACT_ATOMS: atom_id res chain seq x y z
N MET A 1 -18.56 -26.28 66.75
CA MET A 1 -19.87 -25.86 66.20
C MET A 1 -19.84 -24.34 66.08
N ILE A 2 -19.37 -23.82 64.95
CA ILE A 2 -19.47 -22.40 64.59
C ILE A 2 -19.79 -22.41 63.10
N CYS A 3 -21.06 -22.14 62.76
CA CYS A 3 -21.51 -21.94 61.39
C CYS A 3 -20.89 -20.64 60.86
N SER A 4 -20.13 -20.72 59.77
CA SER A 4 -19.80 -19.52 58.98
C SER A 4 -21.01 -19.19 58.10
N ALA A 5 -21.56 -18.00 58.29
CA ALA A 5 -22.51 -17.42 57.36
C ALA A 5 -21.78 -17.12 56.04
N THR A 6 -22.11 -17.86 54.99
CA THR A 6 -21.75 -17.56 53.61
C THR A 6 -22.52 -16.30 53.18
N THR A 7 -21.80 -15.20 52.98
CA THR A 7 -22.31 -13.98 52.35
C THR A 7 -22.63 -14.22 50.87
N ASP A 8 -23.81 -13.75 50.47
CA ASP A 8 -24.54 -13.94 49.22
C ASP A 8 -23.90 -13.20 48.01
N TRP A 9 -22.63 -13.47 47.68
CA TRP A 9 -21.89 -12.80 46.58
C TRP A 9 -21.83 -13.56 45.24
N ASP A 10 -22.44 -14.75 45.14
CA ASP A 10 -22.48 -15.57 43.90
C ASP A 10 -23.86 -15.55 43.21
N LYS A 11 -24.47 -14.36 43.07
CA LYS A 11 -25.53 -14.17 42.07
C LYS A 11 -24.89 -13.74 40.75
N PRO A 12 -25.27 -14.31 39.60
CA PRO A 12 -24.79 -13.82 38.31
C PRO A 12 -25.09 -12.32 38.22
N MET A 13 -24.06 -11.52 37.92
CA MET A 13 -24.23 -10.09 37.69
C MET A 13 -25.27 -9.91 36.57
N ASP A 14 -26.41 -9.31 36.90
CA ASP A 14 -27.44 -9.01 35.91
C ASP A 14 -26.82 -8.18 34.79
N ALA A 15 -26.96 -8.64 33.54
CA ALA A 15 -26.47 -7.91 32.37
C ALA A 15 -27.64 -7.20 31.66
N LYS A 16 -27.38 -6.00 31.14
CA LYS A 16 -28.37 -5.20 30.39
C LYS A 16 -27.80 -4.79 29.04
N ARG A 17 -28.64 -4.84 28.01
CA ARG A 17 -28.27 -4.51 26.64
C ARG A 17 -28.19 -3.00 26.42
N VAL A 18 -27.10 -2.55 25.81
CA VAL A 18 -27.00 -1.25 25.17
C VAL A 18 -26.96 -1.42 23.65
N SER A 19 -27.55 -0.47 22.93
CA SER A 19 -27.58 -0.49 21.47
C SER A 19 -27.58 0.91 20.88
N VAL A 20 -26.91 1.08 19.75
CA VAL A 20 -26.87 2.31 18.97
C VAL A 20 -26.92 2.00 17.48
N ASP A 21 -27.72 2.77 16.74
CA ASP A 21 -27.78 2.70 15.30
C ASP A 21 -26.74 3.63 14.68
N LEU A 22 -25.85 3.07 13.86
CA LEU A 22 -24.74 3.77 13.24
C LEU A 22 -24.92 3.73 11.72
N GLU A 23 -24.62 4.82 11.03
CA GLU A 23 -24.57 4.81 9.58
C GLU A 23 -23.52 3.81 9.07
N GLU A 24 -23.78 3.24 7.89
CA GLU A 24 -23.03 2.10 7.37
C GLU A 24 -21.51 2.31 7.35
N SER A 25 -21.03 3.51 7.01
CA SER A 25 -19.61 3.84 7.04
C SER A 25 -19.02 3.74 8.45
N LEU A 26 -19.58 4.47 9.42
CA LEU A 26 -19.11 4.43 10.80
C LEU A 26 -19.22 3.04 11.42
N TYR A 27 -20.29 2.30 11.14
CA TYR A 27 -20.44 0.93 11.62
C TYR A 27 -19.32 0.01 11.11
N ARG A 28 -18.98 0.08 9.82
CA ARG A 28 -17.89 -0.71 9.22
C ARG A 28 -16.54 -0.33 9.81
N ARG A 29 -16.26 0.97 9.92
CA ARG A 29 -15.00 1.49 10.51
C ARG A 29 -14.86 1.12 11.97
N PHE A 30 -15.91 1.27 12.78
CA PHE A 30 -15.94 0.90 14.19
C PHE A 30 -15.61 -0.58 14.38
N LYS A 31 -16.30 -1.47 13.67
CA LYS A 31 -16.04 -2.92 13.77
C LYS A 31 -14.65 -3.31 13.26
N ALA A 32 -14.19 -2.72 12.17
CA ALA A 32 -12.86 -2.99 11.64
C ALA A 32 -11.77 -2.53 12.62
N ARG A 33 -11.94 -1.37 13.27
CA ARG A 33 -11.03 -0.87 14.31
C ARG A 33 -11.02 -1.75 15.55
N LEU A 34 -12.19 -2.24 16.00
CA LEU A 34 -12.28 -3.25 17.07
C LEU A 34 -11.45 -4.49 16.72
N ALA A 35 -11.65 -5.06 15.53
CA ALA A 35 -10.89 -6.21 15.06
C ALA A 35 -9.39 -5.90 14.91
N TYR A 36 -9.03 -4.67 14.53
CA TYR A 36 -7.64 -4.26 14.36
C TYR A 36 -6.90 -4.19 15.70
N LEU A 37 -7.54 -3.61 16.72
CA LEU A 37 -6.98 -3.48 18.07
C LEU A 37 -7.14 -4.75 18.92
N GLY A 38 -7.97 -5.70 18.47
CA GLY A 38 -8.27 -6.92 19.23
C GLY A 38 -9.23 -6.70 20.40
N PHE A 39 -10.04 -5.64 20.37
CA PHE A 39 -11.04 -5.36 21.40
C PHE A 39 -12.41 -5.94 21.05
N SER A 40 -13.17 -6.33 22.07
CA SER A 40 -14.59 -6.61 21.90
C SER A 40 -15.41 -5.32 21.99
N MET A 41 -16.60 -5.33 21.39
CA MET A 41 -17.54 -4.21 21.52
C MET A 41 -17.98 -3.99 22.97
N LYS A 42 -18.03 -5.06 23.77
CA LYS A 42 -18.37 -5.00 25.20
C LYS A 42 -17.33 -4.20 25.97
N ASP A 43 -16.05 -4.47 25.74
CA ASP A 43 -14.95 -3.80 26.45
C ASP A 43 -15.00 -2.30 26.14
N VAL A 44 -15.07 -1.94 24.86
CA VAL A 44 -15.09 -0.54 24.44
C VAL A 44 -16.31 0.22 24.96
N PHE A 45 -17.52 -0.36 24.90
CA PHE A 45 -18.70 0.29 25.48
C PHE A 45 -18.63 0.39 27.00
N THR A 46 -18.15 -0.66 27.68
CA THR A 46 -18.00 -0.63 29.14
C THR A 46 -17.03 0.47 29.56
N ASP A 47 -15.88 0.60 28.88
CA ASP A 47 -14.85 1.59 29.20
C ASP A 47 -15.34 3.02 28.91
N LEU A 48 -15.90 3.26 27.71
CA LEU A 48 -16.38 4.60 27.32
C LEU A 48 -17.53 5.07 28.22
N ILE A 49 -18.48 4.18 28.52
CA ILE A 49 -19.58 4.49 29.43
C ILE A 49 -19.06 4.71 30.85
N SER A 50 -18.16 3.86 31.35
CA SER A 50 -17.62 4.00 32.71
C SER A 50 -16.84 5.31 32.86
N LEU A 51 -16.01 5.66 31.87
CA LEU A 51 -15.26 6.91 31.85
C LEU A 51 -16.20 8.12 31.85
N TRP A 52 -17.24 8.09 31.00
CA TRP A 52 -18.20 9.20 30.93
C TRP A 52 -19.04 9.31 32.19
N VAL A 53 -19.58 8.19 32.71
CA VAL A 53 -20.38 8.15 33.95
C VAL A 53 -19.55 8.55 35.17
N GLY A 54 -18.26 8.21 35.21
CA GLY A 54 -17.34 8.56 36.30
C GLY A 54 -17.90 8.17 37.67
N ASP A 55 -17.91 9.12 38.60
CA ASP A 55 -18.44 8.94 39.95
C ASP A 55 -19.93 9.28 40.09
N TRP A 56 -20.61 9.68 39.01
CA TRP A 56 -22.01 10.11 39.07
C TRP A 56 -22.92 8.97 39.53
N GLY A 57 -23.75 9.24 40.52
CA GLY A 57 -24.64 8.26 41.14
C GLY A 57 -23.95 7.34 42.15
N ILE A 58 -22.67 7.58 42.49
CA ILE A 58 -22.07 7.01 43.71
C ILE A 58 -22.68 7.68 44.93
N GLN A 59 -22.84 9.01 44.90
CA GLN A 59 -23.56 9.72 45.93
C GLN A 59 -25.06 9.56 45.68
N SER A 60 -25.74 8.87 46.60
CA SER A 60 -27.20 8.75 46.56
C SER A 60 -27.80 8.81 47.96
N VAL A 61 -29.01 9.36 48.06
CA VAL A 61 -29.76 9.44 49.32
C VAL A 61 -31.04 8.62 49.23
N PRO A 62 -31.33 7.75 50.21
CA PRO A 62 -32.60 7.04 50.26
C PRO A 62 -33.73 7.99 50.70
N HIS A 63 -34.74 8.14 49.85
CA HIS A 63 -36.01 8.78 50.17
C HIS A 63 -37.06 7.71 50.46
N THR A 64 -37.83 7.87 51.54
CA THR A 64 -38.95 6.98 51.88
C THR A 64 -40.24 7.66 51.45
N VAL A 65 -40.90 7.10 50.43
CA VAL A 65 -42.11 7.64 49.82
C VAL A 65 -43.21 7.81 50.87
N THR A 66 -43.83 8.98 50.91
CA THR A 66 -44.96 9.34 51.77
C THR A 66 -46.24 9.50 50.97
N ALA A 67 -47.37 9.74 51.65
CA ALA A 67 -48.66 9.90 50.98
C ALA A 67 -48.69 11.20 50.17
N GLY A 68 -48.85 11.09 48.85
CA GLY A 68 -48.85 12.22 47.92
C GLY A 68 -47.56 12.39 47.11
N ASP A 69 -46.51 11.63 47.43
CA ASP A 69 -45.26 11.67 46.67
C ASP A 69 -45.41 11.01 45.30
N ASP A 70 -44.95 11.71 44.28
CA ASP A 70 -44.63 11.18 42.96
C ASP A 70 -43.17 11.50 42.59
N LEU A 71 -42.66 10.91 41.50
CA LEU A 71 -41.27 11.12 41.09
C LEU A 71 -40.95 12.60 40.78
N ARG A 72 -41.92 13.41 40.33
CA ARG A 72 -41.74 14.83 40.03
C ARG A 72 -41.60 15.64 41.31
N SER A 73 -42.45 15.39 42.31
CA SER A 73 -42.36 16.01 43.64
C SER A 73 -41.06 15.68 44.36
N ILE A 74 -40.57 14.44 44.22
CA ILE A 74 -39.26 14.03 44.76
C ILE A 74 -38.14 14.75 44.00
N ALA A 75 -38.20 14.83 42.67
CA ALA A 75 -37.20 15.56 41.88
C ALA A 75 -37.17 17.07 42.22
N GLU A 76 -38.34 17.71 42.38
CA GLU A 76 -38.47 19.09 42.84
C GLU A 76 -37.82 19.29 44.22
N GLN A 77 -38.04 18.35 45.14
CA GLN A 77 -37.48 18.41 46.49
C GLN A 77 -35.95 18.35 46.49
N TYR A 78 -35.35 17.42 45.72
CA TYR A 78 -33.92 17.14 45.80
C TYR A 78 -33.07 17.87 44.76
N TYR A 79 -33.63 18.21 43.60
CA TYR A 79 -32.91 18.90 42.52
C TYR A 79 -33.41 20.31 42.25
N ARG A 80 -34.55 20.73 42.82
CA ARG A 80 -35.25 21.98 42.45
C ARG A 80 -35.66 22.04 40.98
N ASP A 81 -35.82 20.87 40.36
CA ASP A 81 -36.27 20.72 38.99
C ASP A 81 -37.13 19.44 38.89
N PRO A 82 -38.44 19.57 38.65
CA PRO A 82 -39.35 18.44 38.61
C PRO A 82 -39.19 17.59 37.34
N GLU A 83 -38.54 18.11 36.28
CA GLU A 83 -38.35 17.39 35.02
C GLU A 83 -37.20 16.36 35.10
N LEU A 84 -36.37 16.41 36.13
CA LEU A 84 -35.31 15.44 36.40
C LEU A 84 -35.82 14.11 37.00
N TYR A 85 -37.13 13.93 37.10
CA TYR A 85 -37.76 12.71 37.62
C TYR A 85 -37.34 11.43 36.87
N TRP A 86 -36.99 11.53 35.58
CA TRP A 86 -36.49 10.40 34.79
C TRP A 86 -35.15 9.85 35.30
N ALA A 87 -34.28 10.71 35.84
CA ALA A 87 -33.03 10.27 36.44
C ALA A 87 -33.29 9.34 37.63
N ILE A 88 -34.21 9.73 38.51
CA ILE A 88 -34.64 8.92 39.67
C ILE A 88 -35.29 7.62 39.20
N ALA A 89 -36.21 7.70 38.23
CA ALA A 89 -36.90 6.53 37.70
C ALA A 89 -35.92 5.49 37.15
N HIS A 90 -34.98 5.93 36.31
CA HIS A 90 -33.99 5.08 35.66
C HIS A 90 -32.96 4.52 36.65
N PHE A 91 -32.55 5.29 37.65
CA PHE A 91 -31.60 4.84 38.67
C PHE A 91 -32.16 3.70 39.53
N ASN A 92 -33.48 3.66 39.72
CA ASN A 92 -34.18 2.67 40.53
C ASN A 92 -34.90 1.58 39.73
N ASP A 93 -34.68 1.50 38.40
CA ASP A 93 -35.41 0.61 37.48
C ASP A 93 -36.95 0.73 37.58
N ILE A 94 -37.47 1.91 37.90
CA ILE A 94 -38.91 2.14 38.00
C ILE A 94 -39.46 2.39 36.60
N ALA A 95 -40.37 1.52 36.14
CA ALA A 95 -41.10 1.73 34.91
C ALA A 95 -42.13 2.85 35.08
N PHE A 96 -42.32 3.70 34.06
CA PHE A 96 -43.41 4.67 34.03
C PHE A 96 -44.57 4.10 33.18
N PRO A 97 -45.87 4.29 33.55
CA PRO A 97 -46.39 5.01 34.72
C PRO A 97 -46.66 4.07 35.92
N THR A 98 -45.67 3.83 36.78
CA THR A 98 -45.89 3.07 38.03
C THR A 98 -46.14 4.03 39.19
N LEU A 99 -47.23 3.83 39.94
CA LEU A 99 -47.50 4.54 41.20
C LEU A 99 -46.50 4.11 42.29
N LEU A 100 -45.85 5.09 42.91
CA LEU A 100 -45.04 4.86 44.10
C LEU A 100 -45.94 4.50 45.28
N ARG A 101 -45.49 3.54 46.12
CA ARG A 101 -46.25 3.12 47.31
C ARG A 101 -45.72 3.84 48.55
N PRO A 102 -46.57 4.38 49.43
CA PRO A 102 -46.11 4.88 50.72
C PRO A 102 -45.28 3.81 51.47
N GLY A 103 -44.11 4.20 51.97
CA GLY A 103 -43.11 3.33 52.57
C GLY A 103 -42.08 2.72 51.61
N GLN A 104 -42.26 2.85 50.28
CA GLN A 104 -41.26 2.44 49.29
C GLN A 104 -40.00 3.29 49.45
N LYS A 105 -38.82 2.67 49.40
CA LYS A 105 -37.54 3.39 49.36
C LYS A 105 -37.12 3.61 47.91
N VAL A 106 -36.76 4.85 47.59
CA VAL A 106 -36.25 5.28 46.29
C VAL A 106 -34.90 5.96 46.52
N LEU A 107 -33.88 5.59 45.76
CA LEU A 107 -32.57 6.24 45.81
C LEU A 107 -32.56 7.46 44.90
N VAL A 108 -32.20 8.62 45.45
CA VAL A 108 -32.03 9.85 44.68
C VAL A 108 -30.54 10.03 44.40
N PRO A 109 -30.07 9.90 43.14
CA PRO A 109 -28.66 10.09 42.79
C PRO A 109 -28.27 11.58 42.79
N GLU A 110 -27.07 11.92 43.24
CA GLU A 110 -26.51 13.30 43.22
C GLU A 110 -27.46 14.40 43.77
N PRO A 111 -28.05 14.22 44.95
CA PRO A 111 -29.02 15.18 45.50
C PRO A 111 -28.38 16.56 45.72
N GLY A 112 -29.13 17.62 45.43
CA GLY A 112 -28.67 19.01 45.56
C GLY A 112 -27.74 19.48 44.45
N THR A 113 -27.52 18.67 43.42
CA THR A 113 -26.76 19.06 42.21
C THR A 113 -27.72 19.44 41.08
N SER A 114 -27.18 20.11 40.06
CA SER A 114 -27.88 20.45 38.82
C SER A 114 -27.15 19.85 37.62
N PRO A 115 -27.83 19.67 36.47
CA PRO A 115 -27.21 19.17 35.25
C PRO A 115 -25.99 19.99 34.85
N SER A 116 -24.95 19.32 34.34
CA SER A 116 -23.72 19.98 33.92
C SER A 116 -23.87 20.73 32.59
N GLY A 117 -24.91 20.40 31.82
CA GLY A 117 -25.15 20.95 30.48
C GLY A 117 -24.34 20.26 29.39
N LEU A 118 -23.70 19.13 29.70
CA LEU A 118 -23.01 18.30 28.71
C LEU A 118 -24.01 17.75 27.69
N VAL A 119 -23.74 18.01 26.42
CA VAL A 119 -24.55 17.51 25.30
C VAL A 119 -23.66 16.87 24.24
N PRO A 120 -24.11 15.78 23.59
CA PRO A 120 -23.44 15.23 22.41
C PRO A 120 -23.33 16.26 21.28
N THR A 121 -22.21 16.26 20.58
CA THR A 121 -21.95 17.21 19.48
C THR A 121 -22.10 16.58 18.10
N SER A 122 -21.99 15.26 17.99
CA SER A 122 -22.12 14.53 16.73
C SER A 122 -23.55 14.58 16.19
N SER A 123 -23.68 14.96 14.92
CA SER A 123 -24.95 14.91 14.21
C SER A 123 -25.24 13.48 13.74
N ILE A 124 -26.35 12.90 14.17
CA ILE A 124 -26.80 11.58 13.69
C ILE A 124 -27.49 11.75 12.32
N PRO A 125 -26.97 11.19 11.23
CA PRO A 125 -27.60 11.28 9.92
C PRO A 125 -29.01 10.66 9.93
N GLN A 126 -30.01 11.38 9.40
CA GLN A 126 -31.39 10.88 9.35
C GLN A 126 -31.61 9.92 8.17
N ASP A 127 -31.08 10.26 6.99
CA ASP A 127 -31.38 9.55 5.73
C ASP A 127 -30.34 8.46 5.35
N ALA A 128 -29.37 8.17 6.22
CA ALA A 128 -28.36 7.16 5.96
C ALA A 128 -28.86 5.76 6.34
N ARG A 129 -28.42 4.73 5.60
CA ARG A 129 -28.64 3.34 5.98
C ARG A 129 -27.91 3.05 7.29
N LYS A 130 -28.64 2.53 8.29
CA LYS A 130 -28.10 2.24 9.63
C LYS A 130 -27.93 0.74 9.88
N ASN A 131 -26.96 0.42 10.72
CA ASN A 131 -26.78 -0.90 11.31
C ASN A 131 -26.64 -0.75 12.83
N THR A 132 -27.22 -1.68 13.58
CA THR A 132 -27.22 -1.62 15.05
C THR A 132 -25.95 -2.26 15.61
N ALA A 133 -25.18 -1.50 16.38
CA ALA A 133 -24.17 -2.01 17.29
C ALA A 133 -24.82 -2.29 18.65
N SER A 134 -24.62 -3.48 19.22
CA SER A 134 -25.23 -3.84 20.50
C SER A 134 -24.38 -4.81 21.30
N THR A 135 -24.42 -4.68 22.61
CA THR A 135 -23.73 -5.59 23.56
C THR A 135 -24.38 -5.52 24.93
N ASP A 136 -24.07 -6.48 25.80
CA ASP A 136 -24.58 -6.53 27.18
C ASP A 136 -23.50 -6.05 28.17
N ILE A 137 -23.85 -5.07 29.01
CA ILE A 137 -22.99 -4.48 30.05
C ILE A 137 -23.55 -4.77 31.44
N ASP A 138 -22.76 -4.50 32.49
CA ASP A 138 -23.21 -4.62 33.88
C ASP A 138 -24.47 -3.78 34.17
N ALA A 139 -25.45 -4.35 34.89
CA ALA A 139 -26.72 -3.69 35.19
C ALA A 139 -26.55 -2.42 36.04
N GLN A 140 -25.59 -2.36 36.97
CA GLN A 140 -25.36 -1.16 37.75
C GLN A 140 -24.80 -0.04 36.86
N LEU A 141 -23.83 -0.35 36.00
CA LEU A 141 -23.31 0.61 35.02
C LEU A 141 -24.41 1.09 34.07
N HIS A 142 -25.22 0.17 33.53
CA HIS A 142 -26.35 0.51 32.68
C HIS A 142 -27.34 1.47 33.36
N ARG A 143 -27.69 1.21 34.62
CA ARG A 143 -28.62 2.05 35.39
C ARG A 143 -28.07 3.44 35.61
N ARG A 144 -26.80 3.55 36.03
CA ARG A 144 -26.12 4.82 36.23
C ARG A 144 -26.03 5.60 34.91
N PHE A 145 -25.65 4.93 33.83
CA PHE A 145 -25.57 5.56 32.51
C PHE A 145 -26.94 6.10 32.06
N ARG A 146 -27.97 5.26 32.10
CA ARG A 146 -29.33 5.66 31.72
C ARG A 146 -29.84 6.82 32.56
N ALA A 147 -29.65 6.76 33.88
CA ALA A 147 -30.08 7.81 34.80
C ALA A 147 -29.31 9.12 34.57
N ARG A 148 -27.99 9.06 34.36
CA ARG A 148 -27.18 10.25 34.08
C ARG A 148 -27.57 10.91 32.77
N THR A 149 -27.79 10.14 31.70
CA THR A 149 -28.23 10.74 30.42
C THR A 149 -29.55 11.49 30.57
N ALA A 150 -30.52 10.93 31.31
CA ALA A 150 -31.76 11.64 31.63
C ALA A 150 -31.55 12.88 32.52
N PHE A 151 -30.63 12.79 33.50
CA PHE A 151 -30.26 13.93 34.34
C PHE A 151 -29.67 15.08 33.51
N GLU A 152 -28.84 14.78 32.51
CA GLU A 152 -28.28 15.78 31.60
C GLU A 152 -29.27 16.24 30.52
N GLY A 153 -30.52 15.77 30.52
CA GLY A 153 -31.52 16.11 29.49
C GLY A 153 -31.20 15.51 28.11
N THR A 154 -30.47 14.39 28.08
CA THR A 154 -30.00 13.70 26.87
C THR A 154 -30.47 12.25 26.84
N THR A 155 -29.99 11.45 25.87
CA THR A 155 -30.34 10.03 25.74
C THR A 155 -29.11 9.15 25.64
N MET A 156 -29.24 7.89 26.08
CA MET A 156 -28.18 6.87 25.90
C MET A 156 -27.77 6.73 24.43
N THR A 157 -28.73 6.72 23.50
CA THR A 157 -28.43 6.58 22.07
C THR A 157 -27.56 7.70 21.54
N ALA A 158 -27.83 8.95 21.94
CA ALA A 158 -27.04 10.10 21.50
C ALA A 158 -25.60 10.03 22.02
N TRP A 159 -25.42 9.66 23.30
CA TRP A 159 -24.09 9.49 23.88
C TRP A 159 -23.33 8.28 23.34
N LEU A 160 -24.01 7.14 23.13
CA LEU A 160 -23.37 5.98 22.50
C LEU A 160 -22.91 6.30 21.07
N TYR A 161 -23.68 7.11 20.34
CA TYR A 161 -23.28 7.57 19.01
C TYR A 161 -22.05 8.48 19.10
N GLU A 162 -22.05 9.46 20.00
CA GLU A 162 -20.87 10.32 20.28
C GLU A 162 -19.64 9.48 20.60
N PHE A 163 -19.76 8.54 21.54
CA PHE A 163 -18.66 7.69 21.97
C PHE A 163 -18.09 6.86 20.82
N VAL A 164 -18.93 6.25 19.99
CA VAL A 164 -18.46 5.50 18.83
C VAL A 164 -17.80 6.42 17.81
N SER A 165 -18.36 7.61 17.58
CA SER A 165 -17.86 8.58 16.61
C SER A 165 -16.48 9.08 17.01
N GLU A 166 -16.33 9.56 18.25
CA GLU A 166 -15.07 10.01 18.85
C GLU A 166 -14.04 8.88 18.91
N TRP A 167 -14.44 7.71 19.42
CA TRP A 167 -13.52 6.57 19.54
C TRP A 167 -13.06 6.06 18.19
N THR A 168 -13.91 6.08 17.16
CA THR A 168 -13.53 5.67 15.80
C THR A 168 -12.71 6.75 15.10
N GLY A 169 -13.04 8.02 15.30
CA GLY A 169 -12.35 9.20 14.75
C GLY A 169 -12.14 9.09 13.23
N ASP A 170 -10.97 9.53 12.78
CA ASP A 170 -10.55 9.47 11.37
C ASP A 170 -9.95 8.12 10.97
N TRP A 171 -10.02 7.10 11.83
CA TRP A 171 -9.49 5.78 11.49
C TRP A 171 -10.28 5.15 10.33
N PRO A 172 -9.62 4.48 9.38
CA PRO A 172 -8.16 4.34 9.23
C PRO A 172 -7.53 5.61 8.64
N THR A 173 -6.31 5.91 9.07
CA THR A 173 -5.52 7.04 8.54
C THR A 173 -4.76 6.69 7.27
N ARG A 174 -4.57 5.39 7.00
CA ARG A 174 -3.92 4.86 5.79
C ARG A 174 -4.70 3.69 5.22
N THR A 175 -4.79 3.63 3.90
CA THR A 175 -5.45 2.55 3.16
C THR A 175 -4.63 2.13 1.95
N ILE A 176 -4.74 0.87 1.55
CA ILE A 176 -4.24 0.34 0.28
C ILE A 176 -5.41 -0.27 -0.49
N ASP A 177 -5.53 0.06 -1.78
CA ASP A 177 -6.44 -0.64 -2.69
C ASP A 177 -5.81 -1.96 -3.12
N TYR A 178 -6.58 -3.04 -3.05
CA TYR A 178 -6.13 -4.40 -3.35
C TYR A 178 -7.14 -5.13 -4.23
N THR A 179 -6.68 -5.54 -5.41
CA THR A 179 -7.42 -6.46 -6.28
C THR A 179 -7.20 -7.89 -5.82
N VAL A 180 -8.27 -8.60 -5.48
CA VAL A 180 -8.20 -10.04 -5.14
C VAL A 180 -7.67 -10.83 -6.32
N LYS A 181 -6.67 -11.69 -6.06
CA LYS A 181 -5.99 -12.54 -7.05
C LYS A 181 -6.42 -14.00 -6.94
N ALA A 182 -6.10 -14.79 -7.96
CA ALA A 182 -6.33 -16.24 -7.91
C ALA A 182 -5.59 -16.88 -6.72
N GLY A 183 -6.29 -17.73 -5.97
CA GLY A 183 -5.74 -18.37 -4.76
C GLY A 183 -5.81 -17.54 -3.48
N ASP A 184 -6.28 -16.29 -3.54
CA ASP A 184 -6.47 -15.48 -2.35
C ASP A 184 -7.62 -15.97 -1.46
N SER A 185 -7.45 -15.77 -0.17
CA SER A 185 -8.52 -15.75 0.83
C SER A 185 -8.33 -14.52 1.72
N LEU A 186 -9.35 -14.11 2.48
CA LEU A 186 -9.18 -12.96 3.37
C LEU A 186 -8.09 -13.20 4.43
N SER A 187 -7.82 -14.44 4.82
CA SER A 187 -6.74 -14.76 5.76
C SER A 187 -5.36 -14.70 5.12
N THR A 188 -5.19 -15.11 3.85
CA THR A 188 -3.90 -14.93 3.15
C THR A 188 -3.63 -13.45 2.87
N ILE A 189 -4.66 -12.67 2.53
CA ILE A 189 -4.57 -11.22 2.39
C ILE A 189 -4.27 -10.56 3.74
N ALA A 190 -4.90 -10.99 4.83
CA ALA A 190 -4.61 -10.45 6.17
C ALA A 190 -3.17 -10.78 6.62
N LEU A 191 -2.72 -12.02 6.39
CA LEU A 191 -1.33 -12.40 6.63
C LEU A 191 -0.38 -11.50 5.82
N ARG A 192 -0.75 -11.20 4.57
CA ARG A 192 0.00 -10.34 3.66
C ARG A 192 0.22 -8.95 4.25
N PHE A 193 -0.85 -8.27 4.65
CA PHE A 193 -0.81 -6.83 5.01
C PHE A 193 -0.66 -6.54 6.51
N TYR A 194 -0.98 -7.50 7.38
CA TYR A 194 -0.87 -7.33 8.83
C TYR A 194 0.16 -8.26 9.48
N LYS A 195 0.83 -9.13 8.71
CA LYS A 195 1.67 -10.23 9.23
C LYS A 195 0.90 -11.16 10.19
N ASP A 196 -0.45 -11.18 10.09
CA ASP A 196 -1.34 -11.95 10.96
C ASP A 196 -2.61 -12.36 10.20
N ALA A 197 -2.72 -13.66 9.91
CA ALA A 197 -3.85 -14.22 9.18
C ALA A 197 -5.19 -14.04 9.91
N SER A 198 -5.19 -13.91 11.25
CA SER A 198 -6.40 -13.78 12.06
C SER A 198 -7.07 -12.40 11.92
N LYS A 199 -6.35 -11.40 11.40
CA LYS A 199 -6.87 -10.04 11.15
C LYS A 199 -7.76 -9.92 9.91
N TYR A 200 -8.17 -11.03 9.30
CA TYR A 200 -9.09 -11.03 8.16
C TYR A 200 -10.44 -10.35 8.46
N TRP A 201 -10.87 -10.32 9.73
CA TRP A 201 -12.06 -9.57 10.16
C TRP A 201 -11.93 -8.06 9.99
N VAL A 202 -10.72 -7.52 10.06
CA VAL A 202 -10.47 -6.09 9.79
C VAL A 202 -10.89 -5.77 8.35
N ILE A 203 -10.39 -6.56 7.39
CA ILE A 203 -10.70 -6.42 5.96
C ILE A 203 -12.19 -6.66 5.71
N ALA A 204 -12.73 -7.73 6.28
CA ALA A 204 -14.13 -8.11 6.07
C ALA A 204 -15.08 -7.01 6.56
N HIS A 205 -14.87 -6.49 7.78
CA HIS A 205 -15.72 -5.46 8.35
C HIS A 205 -15.62 -4.15 7.59
N PHE A 206 -14.41 -3.72 7.23
CA PHE A 206 -14.21 -2.46 6.52
C PHE A 206 -14.87 -2.47 5.13
N ASN A 207 -14.73 -3.58 4.39
CA ASN A 207 -15.30 -3.74 3.05
C ASN A 207 -16.77 -4.20 3.05
N GLY A 208 -17.39 -4.38 4.22
CA GLY A 208 -18.78 -4.83 4.32
C GLY A 208 -19.02 -6.28 3.90
N ILE A 209 -17.98 -7.11 3.90
CA ILE A 209 -18.04 -8.53 3.53
C ILE A 209 -18.68 -9.30 4.68
N ARG A 210 -19.85 -9.90 4.42
CA ARG A 210 -20.59 -10.68 5.41
C ARG A 210 -20.14 -12.14 5.46
N ASN A 211 -19.90 -12.74 4.29
CA ASN A 211 -19.40 -14.10 4.18
C ASN A 211 -17.91 -14.06 3.83
N VAL A 212 -17.06 -14.29 4.83
CA VAL A 212 -15.60 -14.24 4.67
C VAL A 212 -15.05 -15.35 3.76
N ALA A 213 -15.83 -16.40 3.50
CA ALA A 213 -15.47 -17.48 2.58
C ALA A 213 -15.76 -17.14 1.10
N LEU A 214 -16.41 -16.01 0.82
CA LEU A 214 -16.82 -15.63 -0.52
C LEU A 214 -16.11 -14.34 -0.95
N ILE A 215 -14.91 -14.48 -1.50
CA ILE A 215 -14.23 -13.45 -2.29
C ILE A 215 -13.96 -13.96 -3.70
N HIS A 216 -13.91 -13.07 -4.68
CA HIS A 216 -13.71 -13.42 -6.09
C HIS A 216 -12.52 -12.67 -6.66
N VAL A 217 -11.79 -13.32 -7.58
CA VAL A 217 -10.71 -12.69 -8.34
C VAL A 217 -11.24 -11.42 -9.03
N GLY A 218 -10.45 -10.35 -9.00
CA GLY A 218 -10.80 -9.04 -9.53
C GLY A 218 -11.57 -8.14 -8.55
N TRP A 219 -12.01 -8.65 -7.39
CA TRP A 219 -12.75 -7.84 -6.43
C TRP A 219 -11.83 -6.79 -5.79
N GLN A 220 -12.25 -5.53 -5.80
CA GLN A 220 -11.52 -4.42 -5.17
C GLN A 220 -11.82 -4.38 -3.67
N LEU A 221 -10.77 -4.54 -2.86
CA LEU A 221 -10.80 -4.42 -1.42
C LEU A 221 -9.96 -3.22 -0.98
N ILE A 222 -10.41 -2.54 0.06
CA ILE A 222 -9.63 -1.53 0.75
C ILE A 222 -9.04 -2.16 2.01
N ILE A 223 -7.72 -2.11 2.15
CA ILE A 223 -6.99 -2.64 3.30
C ILE A 223 -6.68 -1.49 4.26
N PRO A 224 -7.36 -1.40 5.43
CA PRO A 224 -7.15 -0.31 6.39
C PRO A 224 -5.95 -0.56 7.31
N GLU A 225 -5.14 0.46 7.59
CA GLU A 225 -3.95 0.39 8.46
C GLU A 225 -3.01 -0.81 8.22
N PRO A 226 -2.53 -1.02 6.97
CA PRO A 226 -1.57 -2.07 6.70
C PRO A 226 -0.27 -1.85 7.49
N VAL A 227 0.26 -2.94 8.06
CA VAL A 227 1.53 -2.98 8.80
C VAL A 227 2.71 -3.17 7.83
N THR A 228 2.47 -3.92 6.75
CA THR A 228 3.38 -4.12 5.63
C THR A 228 2.72 -3.66 4.34
N LEU A 229 3.53 -3.39 3.32
CA LEU A 229 3.02 -3.27 1.95
C LEU A 229 2.54 -4.64 1.40
N GLY A 230 2.88 -5.75 2.07
CA GLY A 230 2.41 -7.10 1.77
C GLY A 230 3.43 -8.24 2.06
N LEU A 231 3.16 -9.44 1.52
CA LEU A 231 4.13 -10.45 1.13
C LEU A 231 4.58 -10.08 -0.27
N LEU A 232 5.88 -10.15 -0.49
CA LEU A 232 6.45 -9.87 -1.79
C LEU A 232 6.00 -10.95 -2.80
N PRO A 233 5.51 -10.59 -4.00
CA PRO A 233 5.19 -11.58 -5.03
C PRO A 233 6.39 -12.49 -5.32
N ALA A 234 6.13 -13.74 -5.70
CA ALA A 234 7.19 -14.60 -6.23
C ALA A 234 7.78 -13.94 -7.48
N GLY A 235 9.10 -14.06 -7.69
CA GLY A 235 9.80 -13.33 -8.74
C GLY A 235 10.08 -11.85 -8.42
N GLU A 236 9.90 -11.41 -7.17
CA GLU A 236 10.38 -10.11 -6.67
C GLU A 236 11.36 -10.30 -5.50
N SER A 237 12.27 -9.34 -5.27
CA SER A 237 13.19 -9.32 -4.12
C SER A 237 12.99 -8.09 -3.23
N PRO A 238 13.07 -8.20 -1.88
CA PRO A 238 12.91 -7.05 -0.99
C PRO A 238 14.14 -6.15 -0.95
N TYR A 239 15.28 -6.65 -1.42
CA TYR A 239 16.54 -5.92 -1.47
C TYR A 239 16.63 -5.07 -2.74
N ILE A 240 17.50 -4.06 -2.74
CA ILE A 240 17.76 -3.26 -3.94
C ILE A 240 18.92 -3.80 -4.80
N PHE A 241 19.69 -4.76 -4.28
CA PHE A 241 20.83 -5.36 -4.96
C PHE A 241 20.41 -6.13 -6.22
N GLY A 242 21.24 -6.11 -7.26
CA GLY A 242 21.02 -6.96 -8.41
C GLY A 242 22.04 -6.80 -9.53
N ILE A 243 21.96 -7.71 -10.49
CA ILE A 243 22.93 -7.87 -11.57
C ILE A 243 22.18 -7.99 -12.90
N HIS A 244 22.71 -7.36 -13.95
CA HIS A 244 22.28 -7.58 -15.32
C HIS A 244 22.96 -8.85 -15.86
N ASP A 245 22.15 -9.73 -16.46
CA ASP A 245 22.45 -11.09 -16.92
C ASP A 245 22.57 -12.17 -15.85
N ARG A 246 22.51 -13.43 -16.33
CA ARG A 246 22.68 -14.62 -15.49
C ARG A 246 24.16 -14.90 -15.20
N GLY A 247 24.43 -15.53 -14.07
CA GLY A 247 25.74 -16.09 -13.68
C GLY A 247 26.36 -15.46 -12.43
N GLY A 248 26.04 -14.19 -12.13
CA GLY A 248 26.56 -13.46 -10.97
C GLY A 248 25.77 -13.66 -9.67
N GLU A 249 24.65 -14.38 -9.72
CA GLU A 249 23.68 -14.47 -8.63
C GLU A 249 24.26 -15.12 -7.37
N HIS A 250 25.23 -16.02 -7.55
CA HIS A 250 25.94 -16.68 -6.45
C HIS A 250 26.55 -15.68 -5.46
N LEU A 251 26.98 -14.49 -5.91
CA LEU A 251 27.50 -13.42 -5.05
C LEU A 251 26.44 -12.95 -4.03
N MET A 252 25.19 -12.79 -4.48
CA MET A 252 24.06 -12.42 -3.63
C MET A 252 23.65 -13.55 -2.69
N LYS A 253 23.70 -14.80 -3.18
CA LYS A 253 23.41 -16.00 -2.39
C LYS A 253 24.38 -16.19 -1.24
N GLU A 254 25.68 -16.05 -1.51
CA GLU A 254 26.75 -16.14 -0.52
C GLU A 254 26.55 -15.16 0.64
N MET A 255 26.07 -13.96 0.35
CA MET A 255 25.80 -12.92 1.35
C MET A 255 24.42 -13.05 2.03
N GLY A 256 23.57 -13.99 1.61
CA GLY A 256 22.19 -14.09 2.10
C GLY A 256 21.30 -12.89 1.71
N LYS A 257 21.68 -12.18 0.64
CA LYS A 257 21.02 -10.98 0.11
C LYS A 257 20.45 -11.25 -1.28
N ILE A 258 19.54 -12.21 -1.37
CA ILE A 258 18.91 -12.64 -2.63
C ILE A 258 18.22 -11.46 -3.30
N GLY A 259 18.88 -10.84 -4.28
CA GLY A 259 18.47 -9.60 -4.95
C GLY A 259 17.74 -9.85 -6.28
N TRP A 260 18.02 -9.01 -7.26
CA TRP A 260 17.38 -9.00 -8.58
C TRP A 260 18.33 -9.48 -9.68
N VAL A 261 17.76 -10.13 -10.69
CA VAL A 261 18.45 -10.54 -11.92
C VAL A 261 17.61 -10.05 -13.10
N LEU A 262 18.25 -9.37 -14.04
CA LEU A 262 17.61 -9.04 -15.32
C LEU A 262 18.17 -9.92 -16.43
N ILE A 263 17.27 -10.51 -17.22
CA ILE A 263 17.61 -11.29 -18.41
C ILE A 263 17.13 -10.53 -19.65
N THR A 264 17.97 -10.44 -20.67
CA THR A 264 17.62 -9.82 -21.95
C THR A 264 17.30 -10.89 -22.98
N GLU A 265 16.13 -10.78 -23.62
CA GLU A 265 15.62 -11.76 -24.58
C GLU A 265 15.44 -11.13 -25.95
N ARG A 266 16.02 -11.77 -26.97
CA ARG A 266 15.83 -11.41 -28.37
C ARG A 266 14.74 -12.29 -28.95
N ILE A 267 13.54 -11.72 -29.16
CA ILE A 267 12.36 -12.53 -29.50
C ILE A 267 11.85 -12.36 -30.94
N LEU A 268 12.42 -11.41 -31.71
CA LEU A 268 12.00 -11.07 -33.08
C LEU A 268 10.52 -10.70 -33.16
N GLY A 269 9.98 -10.57 -34.38
CA GLY A 269 8.60 -10.11 -34.63
C GLY A 269 7.64 -11.17 -35.16
N ASN A 270 7.97 -12.47 -35.15
CA ASN A 270 7.12 -13.51 -35.75
C ASN A 270 5.91 -13.84 -34.86
N PRO A 271 4.66 -13.52 -35.27
CA PRO A 271 3.48 -13.71 -34.42
C PRO A 271 3.08 -15.18 -34.24
N HIS A 272 3.67 -16.10 -35.01
CA HIS A 272 3.41 -17.54 -34.92
C HIS A 272 4.40 -18.29 -34.04
N ASP A 273 5.51 -17.65 -33.65
CA ASP A 273 6.46 -18.26 -32.73
C ASP A 273 5.84 -18.38 -31.33
N GLN A 274 5.94 -19.59 -30.77
CA GLN A 274 5.39 -20.00 -29.47
C GLN A 274 6.50 -20.29 -28.44
N GLY A 275 7.76 -20.00 -28.75
CA GLY A 275 8.85 -20.15 -27.79
C GLY A 275 8.72 -19.17 -26.62
N GLY A 276 9.13 -19.61 -25.43
CA GLY A 276 9.26 -18.80 -24.20
C GLY A 276 10.58 -19.09 -23.48
N GLY A 277 10.79 -18.46 -22.33
CA GLY A 277 11.98 -18.63 -21.48
C GLY A 277 11.67 -19.32 -20.14
N ASP A 278 12.67 -19.96 -19.54
CA ASP A 278 12.56 -20.56 -18.21
C ASP A 278 13.44 -19.80 -17.21
N TYR A 279 12.77 -19.22 -16.21
CA TYR A 279 13.36 -18.48 -15.10
C TYR A 279 12.96 -19.05 -13.74
N ALA A 280 12.31 -20.22 -13.72
CA ALA A 280 11.80 -20.83 -12.50
C ALA A 280 12.92 -21.25 -11.55
N ASP A 281 14.15 -21.44 -12.05
CA ASP A 281 15.33 -21.64 -11.21
C ASP A 281 15.64 -20.43 -10.32
N LEU A 282 15.59 -19.22 -10.88
CA LEU A 282 15.83 -17.98 -10.13
C LEU A 282 14.68 -17.68 -9.17
N GLU A 283 13.44 -17.78 -9.65
CA GLU A 283 12.25 -17.55 -8.83
C GLU A 283 12.21 -18.49 -7.61
N ARG A 284 12.47 -19.79 -7.80
CA ARG A 284 12.50 -20.78 -6.70
C ARG A 284 13.60 -20.51 -5.67
N GLU A 285 14.69 -19.89 -6.09
CA GLU A 285 15.74 -19.45 -5.17
C GLU A 285 15.42 -18.11 -4.47
N GLY A 286 14.31 -17.46 -4.85
CA GLY A 286 13.80 -16.24 -4.24
C GLY A 286 14.31 -14.95 -4.88
N TYR A 287 14.93 -15.02 -6.05
CA TYR A 287 15.38 -13.83 -6.78
C TYR A 287 14.19 -13.04 -7.32
N GLY A 288 14.38 -11.72 -7.37
CA GLY A 288 13.59 -10.87 -8.24
C GLY A 288 14.00 -11.11 -9.69
N VAL A 289 13.05 -11.36 -10.58
CA VAL A 289 13.32 -11.68 -11.99
C VAL A 289 12.67 -10.61 -12.87
N ILE A 290 13.49 -9.95 -13.68
CA ILE A 290 13.05 -8.99 -14.70
C ILE A 290 13.49 -9.53 -16.06
N VAL A 291 12.60 -9.53 -17.04
CA VAL A 291 12.96 -9.93 -18.41
C VAL A 291 12.73 -8.76 -19.36
N ARG A 292 13.77 -8.36 -20.08
CA ARG A 292 13.70 -7.34 -21.12
C ARG A 292 13.48 -8.00 -22.47
N LEU A 293 12.31 -7.74 -23.06
CA LEU A 293 11.92 -8.23 -24.38
C LEU A 293 12.35 -7.23 -25.45
N ASN A 294 13.33 -7.63 -26.26
CA ASN A 294 13.78 -6.90 -27.43
C ASN A 294 13.29 -7.58 -28.69
N HIS A 295 12.85 -6.80 -29.68
CA HIS A 295 12.64 -7.30 -31.03
C HIS A 295 13.96 -7.85 -31.58
N ASP A 296 14.98 -7.02 -31.64
CA ASP A 296 16.34 -7.42 -31.97
C ASP A 296 17.33 -6.40 -31.36
N TYR A 297 18.61 -6.54 -31.64
CA TYR A 297 19.64 -5.57 -31.32
C TYR A 297 20.04 -4.79 -32.59
N TYR A 298 21.03 -3.90 -32.48
CA TYR A 298 21.60 -3.24 -33.66
C TYR A 298 21.97 -4.27 -34.75
N PRO A 299 21.59 -4.05 -36.03
CA PRO A 299 20.95 -2.85 -36.59
C PRO A 299 19.41 -2.91 -36.68
N ALA A 300 18.78 -4.02 -36.26
CA ALA A 300 17.36 -4.26 -36.44
C ALA A 300 16.48 -3.57 -35.38
N GLY A 301 17.09 -3.13 -34.27
CA GLY A 301 16.49 -2.24 -33.28
C GLY A 301 15.66 -2.94 -32.21
N THR A 302 15.59 -2.30 -31.05
CA THR A 302 14.93 -2.80 -29.82
C THR A 302 13.43 -3.05 -30.01
N ILE A 303 12.78 -2.26 -30.87
CA ILE A 303 11.44 -2.47 -31.41
C ILE A 303 11.53 -2.47 -32.94
N PRO A 304 10.62 -3.14 -33.67
CA PRO A 304 10.77 -3.28 -35.11
C PRO A 304 10.53 -1.94 -35.82
N TRP A 305 10.90 -1.88 -37.11
CA TRP A 305 10.56 -0.74 -37.96
C TRP A 305 9.04 -0.51 -38.00
N ARG A 306 8.60 0.72 -37.74
CA ARG A 306 7.20 1.13 -37.92
C ARG A 306 6.88 1.29 -39.39
N ASP A 307 6.15 0.32 -39.93
CA ASP A 307 5.49 0.41 -41.23
C ASP A 307 4.25 1.31 -41.17
N ASP A 308 3.70 1.69 -42.33
CA ASP A 308 2.61 2.68 -42.44
C ASP A 308 1.38 2.28 -41.60
N ASP A 309 1.04 1.00 -41.59
CA ASP A 309 -0.08 0.42 -40.86
C ASP A 309 0.27 -0.07 -39.44
N ALA A 310 1.55 0.07 -39.03
CA ALA A 310 2.09 -0.46 -37.78
C ALA A 310 1.85 -1.98 -37.59
N GLN A 311 1.81 -2.75 -38.68
CA GLN A 311 1.64 -4.20 -38.63
C GLN A 311 2.83 -4.89 -37.99
N ASN A 312 4.05 -4.36 -38.16
CA ASN A 312 5.24 -4.89 -37.51
C ASN A 312 5.15 -4.77 -35.98
N TYR A 313 4.62 -3.66 -35.47
CA TYR A 313 4.34 -3.50 -34.04
C TYR A 313 3.30 -4.49 -33.55
N GLN A 314 2.23 -4.73 -34.32
CA GLN A 314 1.22 -5.73 -33.94
C GLN A 314 1.79 -7.16 -33.92
N SER A 315 2.64 -7.49 -34.88
CA SER A 315 3.28 -8.81 -34.97
C SER A 315 4.25 -9.04 -33.80
N PHE A 316 5.06 -8.02 -33.47
CA PHE A 316 5.93 -8.05 -32.29
C PHE A 316 5.14 -8.12 -30.97
N ALA A 317 4.03 -7.39 -30.85
CA ALA A 317 3.17 -7.48 -29.68
C ALA A 317 2.57 -8.87 -29.50
N THR A 318 2.07 -9.48 -30.59
CA THR A 318 1.61 -10.88 -30.57
C THR A 318 2.73 -11.82 -30.13
N ARG A 319 3.95 -11.61 -30.63
CA ARG A 319 5.13 -12.38 -30.23
C ARG A 319 5.46 -12.24 -28.75
N CYS A 320 5.39 -11.02 -28.20
CA CYS A 320 5.56 -10.76 -26.77
C CYS A 320 4.53 -11.56 -25.96
N GLY A 321 3.25 -11.48 -26.32
CA GLY A 321 2.19 -12.23 -25.66
C GLY A 321 2.42 -13.76 -25.69
N ASN A 322 2.84 -14.30 -26.83
CA ASN A 322 3.18 -15.73 -26.93
C ASN A 322 4.43 -16.10 -26.11
N PHE A 323 5.43 -15.22 -26.04
CA PHE A 323 6.64 -15.46 -25.24
C PHE A 323 6.29 -15.55 -23.76
N VAL A 324 5.54 -14.58 -23.26
CA VAL A 324 5.11 -14.52 -21.86
C VAL A 324 4.24 -15.73 -21.49
N GLU A 325 3.24 -16.06 -22.33
CA GLU A 325 2.34 -17.21 -22.12
C GLU A 325 3.07 -18.56 -22.02
N ASN A 326 4.24 -18.67 -22.67
CA ASN A 326 5.05 -19.88 -22.68
C ASN A 326 6.31 -19.76 -21.81
N SER A 327 6.40 -18.74 -20.95
CA SER A 327 7.51 -18.55 -20.01
C SER A 327 7.14 -18.91 -18.57
N SER A 328 8.13 -19.25 -17.75
CA SER A 328 7.94 -19.58 -16.32
C SER A 328 8.90 -18.82 -15.42
N GLY A 329 8.46 -18.48 -14.21
CA GLY A 329 9.31 -17.87 -13.17
C GLY A 329 9.58 -16.38 -13.33
N CYS A 330 8.76 -15.66 -14.12
CA CYS A 330 8.85 -14.22 -14.30
C CYS A 330 7.45 -13.64 -14.53
N HIS A 331 7.20 -12.45 -13.98
CA HIS A 331 5.99 -11.66 -14.22
C HIS A 331 6.31 -10.18 -14.47
N ILE A 332 7.58 -9.81 -14.72
CA ILE A 332 8.01 -8.42 -14.96
C ILE A 332 8.70 -8.33 -16.31
N TRP A 333 8.03 -7.68 -17.27
CA TRP A 333 8.43 -7.65 -18.68
C TRP A 333 8.73 -6.21 -19.12
N VAL A 334 10.01 -5.90 -19.35
CA VAL A 334 10.44 -4.60 -19.89
C VAL A 334 10.34 -4.66 -21.42
N ILE A 335 9.61 -3.72 -22.03
CA ILE A 335 9.45 -3.69 -23.49
C ILE A 335 10.46 -2.71 -24.10
N GLY A 336 11.48 -3.28 -24.73
CA GLY A 336 12.57 -2.56 -25.37
C GLY A 336 13.57 -1.91 -24.41
N ASN A 337 14.54 -1.21 -25.00
CA ASN A 337 15.68 -0.60 -24.33
C ASN A 337 16.02 0.74 -24.99
N GLU A 338 16.35 1.75 -24.18
CA GLU A 338 17.02 2.99 -24.62
C GLU A 338 16.52 3.56 -25.94
N MET A 339 15.20 3.69 -26.08
CA MET A 339 14.56 3.99 -27.38
C MET A 339 14.99 5.35 -27.97
N ASN A 340 15.54 6.25 -27.17
CA ASN A 340 16.11 7.52 -27.62
C ASN A 340 17.55 7.42 -28.15
N HIS A 341 18.20 6.25 -28.03
CA HIS A 341 19.58 6.03 -28.45
C HIS A 341 19.66 5.45 -29.89
N PRO A 342 20.49 6.00 -30.80
CA PRO A 342 20.56 5.57 -32.20
C PRO A 342 21.00 4.13 -32.45
N ASN A 343 21.68 3.52 -31.48
CA ASN A 343 22.06 2.10 -31.55
C ASN A 343 20.85 1.17 -31.42
N GLU A 344 19.77 1.66 -30.79
CA GLU A 344 18.53 0.89 -30.59
C GLU A 344 17.48 1.14 -31.67
N TRP A 345 17.76 2.06 -32.60
CA TRP A 345 16.84 2.38 -33.69
C TRP A 345 16.86 1.33 -34.80
N PRO A 346 15.68 0.88 -35.28
CA PRO A 346 15.62 -0.01 -36.41
C PRO A 346 16.15 0.70 -37.67
N ARG A 347 16.93 -0.04 -38.47
CA ARG A 347 17.44 0.42 -39.76
C ARG A 347 16.78 -0.33 -40.91
N ASN A 348 16.51 0.37 -42.00
CA ASN A 348 16.07 -0.28 -43.23
C ASN A 348 17.24 -0.95 -43.98
N GLU A 349 16.93 -1.61 -45.11
CA GLU A 349 17.91 -2.30 -45.95
C GLU A 349 19.01 -1.39 -46.53
N HIS A 350 18.81 -0.06 -46.52
CA HIS A 350 19.80 0.93 -46.94
C HIS A 350 20.60 1.52 -45.76
N GLY A 351 20.41 1.01 -44.54
CA GLY A 351 21.09 1.46 -43.33
C GLY A 351 20.54 2.76 -42.73
N GLN A 352 19.44 3.30 -43.27
CA GLN A 352 18.80 4.50 -42.73
C GLN A 352 18.06 4.14 -41.43
N ALA A 353 18.35 4.85 -40.35
CA ALA A 353 17.69 4.67 -39.07
C ALA A 353 16.32 5.36 -39.04
N GLN A 354 15.35 4.71 -38.38
CA GLN A 354 14.09 5.33 -37.99
C GLN A 354 14.19 5.74 -36.52
N VAL A 355 14.22 7.06 -36.29
CA VAL A 355 14.15 7.64 -34.94
C VAL A 355 12.90 7.12 -34.25
N ILE A 356 13.06 6.50 -33.08
CA ILE A 356 11.91 6.12 -32.25
C ILE A 356 11.48 7.36 -31.47
N THR A 357 10.30 7.89 -31.78
CA THR A 357 9.68 8.99 -31.01
C THR A 357 8.84 8.43 -29.85
N PRO A 358 8.51 9.24 -28.82
CA PRO A 358 7.62 8.79 -27.75
C PRO A 358 6.29 8.20 -28.24
N ALA A 359 5.68 8.81 -29.27
CA ALA A 359 4.43 8.32 -29.85
C ALA A 359 4.60 6.94 -30.52
N MET A 360 5.71 6.71 -31.21
CA MET A 360 6.00 5.43 -31.85
C MET A 360 6.25 4.33 -30.81
N TYR A 361 7.07 4.64 -29.81
CA TYR A 361 7.35 3.69 -28.74
C TYR A 361 6.08 3.31 -27.97
N VAL A 362 5.25 4.31 -27.61
CA VAL A 362 4.03 4.07 -26.84
C VAL A 362 2.97 3.31 -27.66
N ASP A 363 2.87 3.51 -28.97
CA ASP A 363 2.03 2.67 -29.85
C ASP A 363 2.44 1.19 -29.75
N CYS A 364 3.75 0.91 -29.86
CA CYS A 364 4.28 -0.44 -29.70
C CYS A 364 4.03 -1.01 -28.29
N LEU A 365 4.37 -0.24 -27.24
CA LEU A 365 4.19 -0.64 -25.84
C LEU A 365 2.73 -0.98 -25.53
N LYS A 366 1.77 -0.15 -25.97
CA LYS A 366 0.34 -0.37 -25.70
C LYS A 366 -0.20 -1.63 -26.36
N ARG A 367 0.35 -2.01 -27.51
CA ARG A 367 0.02 -3.28 -28.17
C ARG A 367 0.59 -4.44 -27.37
N CYS A 368 1.85 -4.38 -26.96
CA CYS A 368 2.45 -5.40 -26.09
C CYS A 368 1.68 -5.54 -24.77
N TYR A 369 1.32 -4.43 -24.14
CA TYR A 369 0.47 -4.38 -22.94
C TYR A 369 -0.84 -5.14 -23.14
N ALA A 370 -1.60 -4.80 -24.18
CA ALA A 370 -2.88 -5.46 -24.46
C ALA A 370 -2.71 -6.95 -24.79
N GLU A 371 -1.63 -7.32 -25.48
CA GLU A 371 -1.33 -8.69 -25.89
C GLU A 371 -0.88 -9.59 -24.74
N ILE A 372 -0.19 -9.05 -23.74
CA ILE A 372 0.26 -9.77 -22.55
C ILE A 372 -0.91 -9.95 -21.57
N HIS A 373 -1.61 -8.87 -21.19
CA HIS A 373 -2.70 -8.94 -20.21
C HIS A 373 -3.92 -9.74 -20.68
N ARG A 374 -4.07 -10.00 -21.98
CA ARG A 374 -5.15 -10.86 -22.49
C ARG A 374 -4.81 -12.37 -22.41
N ARG A 375 -3.59 -12.75 -22.01
CA ARG A 375 -3.19 -14.15 -21.86
C ARG A 375 -3.66 -14.66 -20.51
N ALA A 376 -4.22 -15.87 -20.51
CA ALA A 376 -4.75 -16.47 -19.29
C ALA A 376 -3.61 -16.75 -18.30
N GLY A 377 -3.74 -16.26 -17.06
CA GLY A 377 -2.71 -16.40 -16.03
C GLY A 377 -1.66 -15.29 -16.01
N HIS A 378 -1.71 -14.34 -16.94
CA HIS A 378 -0.80 -13.19 -17.05
C HIS A 378 -1.54 -11.85 -16.97
N GLU A 379 -2.76 -11.84 -16.45
CA GLU A 379 -3.58 -10.63 -16.31
C GLU A 379 -2.95 -9.63 -15.32
N ASP A 380 -2.13 -10.11 -14.40
CA ASP A 380 -1.45 -9.33 -13.34
C ASP A 380 0.05 -9.12 -13.60
N ASP A 381 0.58 -9.59 -14.73
CA ASP A 381 1.99 -9.38 -15.10
C ASP A 381 2.28 -7.88 -15.27
N GLN A 382 3.49 -7.45 -14.94
CA GLN A 382 3.90 -6.07 -15.12
C GLN A 382 4.47 -5.87 -16.51
N VAL A 383 3.85 -4.99 -17.30
CA VAL A 383 4.43 -4.50 -18.56
C VAL A 383 5.10 -3.15 -18.31
N VAL A 384 6.42 -3.17 -18.30
CA VAL A 384 7.29 -2.08 -17.86
C VAL A 384 7.80 -1.28 -19.05
N VAL A 385 7.72 0.04 -18.93
CA VAL A 385 8.33 0.99 -19.88
C VAL A 385 9.85 0.76 -19.90
N GLY A 386 10.40 0.56 -21.09
CA GLY A 386 11.84 0.46 -21.35
C GLY A 386 12.57 1.72 -20.90
N ALA A 387 13.79 1.54 -20.39
CA ALA A 387 14.56 2.65 -19.88
C ALA A 387 14.92 3.64 -21.01
N VAL A 388 15.08 4.91 -20.65
CA VAL A 388 15.54 5.97 -21.54
C VAL A 388 17.04 6.18 -21.26
N ALA A 389 17.86 6.18 -22.31
CA ALA A 389 19.29 6.46 -22.19
C ALA A 389 19.50 7.89 -21.67
N PRO A 390 20.29 8.11 -20.60
CA PRO A 390 20.66 9.44 -20.18
C PRO A 390 21.71 10.03 -21.13
N TRP A 391 21.54 11.31 -21.48
CA TRP A 391 22.46 12.18 -22.23
C TRP A 391 22.40 12.25 -23.77
N PRO A 392 21.96 11.23 -24.56
CA PRO A 392 21.77 11.41 -26.00
C PRO A 392 20.82 12.57 -26.31
N ASP A 393 21.28 13.51 -27.14
CA ASP A 393 20.53 14.71 -27.56
C ASP A 393 19.97 14.59 -28.99
N VAL A 394 19.90 13.37 -29.50
CA VAL A 394 19.66 13.06 -30.92
C VAL A 394 18.20 12.74 -31.25
N ALA A 395 17.40 12.31 -30.26
CA ALA A 395 15.98 12.00 -30.43
C ALA A 395 15.12 13.28 -30.44
N LYS A 396 15.20 14.06 -31.53
CA LYS A 396 14.50 15.34 -31.69
C LYS A 396 13.14 15.17 -32.36
N TYR A 397 12.11 15.81 -31.82
CA TYR A 397 10.74 15.81 -32.34
C TYR A 397 10.01 17.10 -31.90
N PRO A 398 8.84 17.44 -32.47
CA PRO A 398 8.09 18.64 -32.08
C PRO A 398 7.79 18.66 -30.57
N GLY A 399 8.22 19.70 -29.86
CA GLY A 399 8.13 19.81 -28.39
C GLY A 399 9.37 19.34 -27.63
N ASN A 400 10.34 18.73 -28.32
CA ASN A 400 11.65 18.36 -27.78
C ASN A 400 12.77 18.61 -28.80
N GLU A 401 12.89 19.85 -29.26
CA GLU A 401 13.85 20.26 -30.29
C GLU A 401 15.31 20.15 -29.83
N ARG A 402 15.53 20.16 -28.50
CA ARG A 402 16.84 19.96 -27.88
C ARG A 402 17.24 18.47 -27.83
N GLY A 403 16.31 17.53 -27.99
CA GLY A 403 16.57 16.10 -27.84
C GLY A 403 16.77 15.67 -26.39
N ASP A 404 16.17 16.39 -25.45
CA ASP A 404 16.32 16.16 -24.01
C ASP A 404 15.71 14.83 -23.59
N TRP A 405 16.52 13.95 -23.03
CA TRP A 405 16.13 12.61 -22.58
C TRP A 405 15.14 12.62 -21.41
N VAL A 406 15.20 13.63 -20.53
CA VAL A 406 14.21 13.75 -19.42
C VAL A 406 12.84 14.13 -19.98
N GLN A 407 12.83 15.03 -20.97
CA GLN A 407 11.60 15.38 -21.70
C GLN A 407 11.07 14.18 -22.51
N TYR A 408 11.95 13.38 -23.12
CA TYR A 408 11.58 12.14 -23.80
C TYR A 408 10.86 11.17 -22.86
N LEU A 409 11.40 10.88 -21.68
CA LEU A 409 10.75 10.02 -20.68
C LEU A 409 9.38 10.58 -20.27
N LYS A 410 9.32 11.89 -19.99
CA LYS A 410 8.06 12.55 -19.59
C LYS A 410 6.97 12.37 -20.64
N ASP A 411 7.32 12.52 -21.93
CA ASP A 411 6.38 12.37 -23.04
C ASP A 411 5.95 10.92 -23.23
N VAL A 412 6.88 9.96 -23.10
CA VAL A 412 6.56 8.52 -23.09
C VAL A 412 5.55 8.19 -22.00
N LEU A 413 5.83 8.59 -20.75
CA LEU A 413 4.95 8.28 -19.61
C LEU A 413 3.58 8.96 -19.74
N THR A 414 3.56 10.22 -20.20
CA THR A 414 2.31 10.96 -20.43
C THR A 414 1.43 10.28 -21.48
N LEU A 415 2.03 9.81 -22.58
CA LEU A 415 1.31 9.12 -23.65
C LEU A 415 0.89 7.70 -23.25
N ALA A 416 1.71 6.98 -22.47
CA ALA A 416 1.41 5.64 -21.97
C ALA A 416 0.17 5.65 -21.06
N GLY A 417 0.08 6.63 -20.16
CA GLY A 417 -1.07 6.82 -19.29
C GLY A 417 -1.29 5.63 -18.36
N ARG A 418 -2.42 4.93 -18.48
CA ARG A 418 -2.75 3.75 -17.65
C ARG A 418 -2.34 2.41 -18.27
N GLN A 419 -1.62 2.43 -19.40
CA GLN A 419 -1.28 1.23 -20.18
C GLN A 419 0.20 0.85 -20.02
N CYS A 420 0.67 0.87 -18.78
CA CYS A 420 1.95 0.32 -18.32
C CYS A 420 1.88 0.13 -16.80
N ASP A 421 2.60 -0.86 -16.28
CA ASP A 421 2.53 -1.25 -14.87
C ASP A 421 3.83 -0.99 -14.11
N GLY A 422 4.85 -0.44 -14.78
CA GLY A 422 6.13 -0.09 -14.17
C GLY A 422 7.01 0.77 -15.07
N ILE A 423 8.09 1.27 -14.48
CA ILE A 423 9.04 2.17 -15.15
C ILE A 423 10.46 1.64 -14.95
N ALA A 424 11.16 1.35 -16.05
CA ALA A 424 12.61 1.10 -16.01
C ALA A 424 13.36 2.40 -16.23
N LEU A 425 14.49 2.55 -15.54
CA LEU A 425 15.41 3.70 -15.63
C LEU A 425 16.84 3.18 -15.77
N HIS A 426 17.68 3.94 -16.45
CA HIS A 426 19.13 3.76 -16.44
C HIS A 426 19.79 4.97 -15.80
N THR A 427 20.91 4.76 -15.11
CA THR A 427 21.72 5.86 -14.58
C THR A 427 23.17 5.43 -14.46
N TYR A 428 24.09 6.36 -14.67
CA TYR A 428 25.52 6.07 -14.70
C TYR A 428 26.30 7.23 -14.09
N THR A 429 27.60 7.02 -13.93
CA THR A 429 28.57 8.11 -13.73
C THR A 429 29.48 8.20 -14.95
N HIS A 430 30.25 9.27 -15.07
CA HIS A 430 31.34 9.41 -16.04
C HIS A 430 32.68 9.16 -15.34
N GLY A 431 32.91 7.91 -14.91
CA GLY A 431 34.15 7.46 -14.27
C GLY A 431 33.95 6.64 -12.99
N ALA A 432 35.02 5.95 -12.57
CA ALA A 432 35.00 4.99 -11.48
C ALA A 432 35.05 5.60 -10.05
N ASP A 433 35.17 6.92 -9.93
CA ASP A 433 35.27 7.60 -8.63
C ASP A 433 33.89 7.61 -7.94
N LYS A 434 33.84 7.05 -6.72
CA LYS A 434 32.61 6.99 -5.91
C LYS A 434 32.04 8.37 -5.58
N GLU A 435 32.87 9.42 -5.53
CA GLU A 435 32.41 10.77 -5.26
C GLU A 435 31.45 11.26 -6.36
N LEU A 436 31.51 10.69 -7.57
CA LEU A 436 30.61 11.01 -8.68
C LEU A 436 29.16 10.56 -8.42
N ILE A 437 28.94 9.55 -7.58
CA ILE A 437 27.59 9.06 -7.21
C ILE A 437 26.74 10.16 -6.55
N THR A 438 27.39 11.02 -5.76
CA THR A 438 26.72 12.09 -5.01
C THR A 438 26.99 13.48 -5.59
N SER A 439 27.59 13.54 -6.78
CA SER A 439 27.94 14.79 -7.44
C SER A 439 26.70 15.54 -7.94
N ALA A 440 26.63 16.83 -7.59
CA ALA A 440 25.64 17.77 -8.10
C ALA A 440 26.06 18.46 -9.41
N GLU A 441 27.14 17.98 -10.04
CA GLU A 441 27.68 18.54 -11.28
C GLU A 441 26.62 18.58 -12.39
N ARG A 442 26.60 19.70 -13.12
CA ARG A 442 25.66 19.95 -14.20
C ARG A 442 26.36 19.86 -15.55
N MET A 443 25.61 19.47 -16.58
CA MET A 443 26.16 19.38 -17.93
C MET A 443 26.56 20.75 -18.50
N PRO A 444 27.46 20.79 -19.50
CA PRO A 444 27.74 22.02 -20.23
C PRO A 444 26.52 22.50 -21.04
N PRO A 445 26.56 23.75 -21.56
CA PRO A 445 25.56 24.23 -22.52
C PRO A 445 25.33 23.24 -23.67
N PRO A 446 24.07 23.00 -24.11
CA PRO A 446 22.84 23.68 -23.71
C PRO A 446 22.04 23.00 -22.57
N PHE A 447 22.66 22.12 -21.78
CA PHE A 447 22.00 21.27 -20.77
C PHE A 447 22.40 21.59 -19.33
N GLN A 448 22.72 22.85 -19.01
CA GLN A 448 23.14 23.24 -17.66
C GLN A 448 22.06 23.00 -16.59
N ASP A 449 20.82 22.75 -17.01
CA ASP A 449 19.69 22.33 -16.19
C ASP A 449 19.58 20.81 -15.99
N ARG A 450 20.55 20.02 -16.46
CA ARG A 450 20.62 18.56 -16.32
C ARG A 450 21.84 18.11 -15.52
N TYR A 451 21.71 17.03 -14.75
CA TYR A 451 22.85 16.44 -14.04
C TYR A 451 23.78 15.67 -14.97
N TYR A 452 25.08 15.78 -14.71
CA TYR A 452 26.12 15.12 -15.51
C TYR A 452 26.47 13.72 -15.01
N GLN A 453 26.22 13.44 -13.72
CA GLN A 453 26.61 12.18 -13.07
C GLN A 453 25.36 11.37 -12.68
N PHE A 454 25.50 10.54 -11.65
CA PHE A 454 24.49 9.60 -11.18
C PHE A 454 23.13 10.24 -10.88
N TRP A 455 23.09 11.49 -10.42
CA TRP A 455 21.84 12.19 -10.07
C TRP A 455 20.87 12.43 -11.24
N VAL A 456 21.22 12.07 -12.47
CA VAL A 456 20.27 12.04 -13.59
C VAL A 456 19.04 11.15 -13.29
N TYR A 457 19.19 10.08 -12.49
CA TYR A 457 18.04 9.27 -12.06
C TYR A 457 16.99 10.10 -11.30
N ARG A 458 17.41 11.13 -10.55
CA ARG A 458 16.49 11.99 -9.79
C ARG A 458 15.63 12.82 -10.73
N GLU A 459 16.19 13.29 -11.84
CA GLU A 459 15.46 14.04 -12.87
C GLU A 459 14.44 13.15 -13.58
N PHE A 460 14.81 11.88 -13.84
CA PHE A 460 13.84 10.90 -14.32
C PHE A 460 12.71 10.64 -13.31
N MET A 461 13.03 10.47 -12.02
CA MET A 461 12.03 10.29 -10.97
C MET A 461 11.09 11.50 -10.83
N GLU A 462 11.61 12.71 -10.94
CA GLU A 462 10.84 13.95 -10.90
C GLU A 462 9.94 14.12 -12.14
N ALA A 463 10.36 13.59 -13.29
CA ALA A 463 9.60 13.61 -14.53
C ALA A 463 8.39 12.64 -14.54
N ILE A 464 8.33 11.68 -13.61
CA ILE A 464 7.21 10.73 -13.50
C ILE A 464 5.90 11.49 -13.19
N PRO A 465 4.85 11.37 -14.04
CA PRO A 465 3.57 12.02 -13.81
C PRO A 465 2.95 11.64 -12.46
N ALA A 466 2.25 12.58 -11.81
CA ALA A 466 1.64 12.34 -10.49
C ALA A 466 0.71 11.12 -10.45
N SER A 467 -0.02 10.86 -11.53
CA SER A 467 -0.90 9.68 -11.68
C SER A 467 -0.17 8.34 -11.73
N MET A 468 1.16 8.34 -11.92
CA MET A 468 2.00 7.16 -12.06
C MET A 468 2.96 6.98 -10.87
N ARG A 469 2.91 7.85 -9.86
CA ARG A 469 3.77 7.76 -8.67
C ARG A 469 3.50 6.52 -7.78
N GLY A 470 2.40 5.82 -8.04
CA GLY A 470 2.08 4.53 -7.43
C GLY A 470 2.71 3.33 -8.14
N LEU A 471 3.28 3.50 -9.34
CA LEU A 471 3.88 2.42 -10.10
C LEU A 471 5.27 2.02 -9.54
N PRO A 472 5.69 0.76 -9.70
CA PRO A 472 7.06 0.35 -9.43
C PRO A 472 8.08 1.02 -10.36
N VAL A 473 9.26 1.34 -9.80
CA VAL A 473 10.42 1.83 -10.55
C VAL A 473 11.60 0.90 -10.35
N TYR A 474 12.28 0.56 -11.44
CA TYR A 474 13.44 -0.33 -11.48
C TYR A 474 14.60 0.41 -12.14
N ILE A 475 15.76 0.51 -11.50
CA ILE A 475 16.98 0.92 -12.21
C ILE A 475 17.59 -0.35 -12.80
N THR A 476 17.32 -0.58 -14.08
CA THR A 476 17.64 -1.84 -14.77
C THR A 476 19.07 -1.91 -15.29
N GLU A 477 19.79 -0.79 -15.23
CA GLU A 477 21.18 -0.69 -15.68
C GLU A 477 21.90 0.44 -14.95
N THR A 478 23.12 0.14 -14.48
CA THR A 478 24.04 1.14 -13.94
C THR A 478 25.49 0.67 -14.03
N ASP A 479 26.39 1.61 -14.33
CA ASP A 479 27.84 1.45 -14.31
C ASP A 479 28.56 2.83 -14.30
N GLN A 480 29.87 2.80 -14.53
CA GLN A 480 30.77 3.97 -14.56
C GLN A 480 30.91 4.64 -15.94
N ASN A 481 30.05 4.32 -16.91
CA ASN A 481 30.06 4.73 -18.32
C ASN A 481 31.44 4.57 -19.01
N GLU A 482 32.21 3.64 -18.47
CA GLU A 482 33.55 3.22 -18.87
C GLU A 482 33.65 1.72 -18.53
N PRO A 483 34.58 0.96 -19.14
CA PRO A 483 34.87 -0.39 -18.70
C PRO A 483 35.13 -0.40 -17.19
N TRP A 484 34.55 -1.35 -16.47
CA TRP A 484 34.69 -1.44 -15.01
C TRP A 484 36.16 -1.35 -14.58
N ALA A 485 36.41 -0.55 -13.54
CA ALA A 485 37.76 -0.45 -13.01
C ALA A 485 38.20 -1.80 -12.42
N HIS A 486 39.43 -2.22 -12.74
CA HIS A 486 40.09 -3.37 -12.10
C HIS A 486 40.63 -2.98 -10.69
N SER A 487 39.79 -2.32 -9.90
CA SER A 487 40.08 -1.86 -8.54
C SER A 487 38.79 -1.63 -7.77
N ASN A 488 38.78 -1.92 -6.47
CA ASN A 488 37.63 -1.65 -5.61
C ASN A 488 37.65 -0.17 -5.22
N THR A 489 36.93 0.66 -5.96
CA THR A 489 36.87 2.11 -5.75
C THR A 489 35.83 2.51 -4.70
N GLY A 490 34.99 1.57 -4.25
CA GLY A 490 33.84 1.85 -3.40
C GLY A 490 32.66 2.46 -4.16
N TRP A 491 32.70 2.43 -5.49
CA TRP A 491 31.65 2.97 -6.35
C TRP A 491 30.34 2.19 -6.18
N VAL A 492 30.41 0.85 -6.17
CA VAL A 492 29.22 -0.01 -6.03
C VAL A 492 28.58 0.20 -4.66
N GLN A 493 29.40 0.24 -3.61
CA GLN A 493 28.95 0.58 -2.25
C GLN A 493 28.18 1.90 -2.20
N GLU A 494 28.75 2.97 -2.77
CA GLU A 494 28.15 4.30 -2.70
C GLU A 494 26.88 4.40 -3.56
N ALA A 495 26.85 3.73 -4.74
CA ALA A 495 25.67 3.67 -5.60
C ALA A 495 24.45 3.06 -4.88
N TYR A 496 24.64 1.92 -4.20
CA TYR A 496 23.57 1.32 -3.40
C TYR A 496 23.18 2.17 -2.18
N ALA A 497 24.16 2.78 -1.50
CA ALA A 497 23.89 3.67 -0.37
C ALA A 497 23.06 4.89 -0.81
N GLU A 498 23.30 5.43 -2.01
CA GLU A 498 22.55 6.54 -2.58
C GLU A 498 21.09 6.19 -2.86
N ILE A 499 20.83 5.03 -3.47
CA ILE A 499 19.46 4.57 -3.70
C ILE A 499 18.74 4.24 -2.38
N ASP A 500 19.44 3.68 -1.38
CA ASP A 500 18.84 3.51 -0.05
C ASP A 500 18.48 4.85 0.60
N ARG A 501 19.37 5.86 0.54
CA ARG A 501 19.09 7.22 1.04
C ARG A 501 17.86 7.83 0.37
N TRP A 502 17.72 7.67 -0.95
CA TRP A 502 16.51 8.06 -1.67
C TRP A 502 15.28 7.33 -1.13
N ASN A 503 15.37 6.01 -0.94
CA ASN A 503 14.29 5.16 -0.44
C ASN A 503 13.94 5.38 1.04
N GLN A 504 14.82 5.92 1.88
CA GLN A 504 14.47 6.25 3.27
C GLN A 504 13.57 7.50 3.38
N GLN A 505 13.52 8.35 2.34
CA GLN A 505 12.63 9.51 2.34
C GLN A 505 11.18 9.08 2.09
N LEU A 506 10.28 9.35 3.06
CA LEU A 506 8.89 8.86 3.03
C LEU A 506 8.07 9.37 1.84
N THR A 507 8.38 10.56 1.34
CA THR A 507 7.68 11.19 0.20
C THR A 507 8.14 10.69 -1.16
N ASN A 508 9.28 9.99 -1.22
CA ASN A 508 9.84 9.52 -2.48
C ASN A 508 9.16 8.22 -2.91
N GLN A 509 8.80 8.16 -4.19
CA GLN A 509 8.48 6.91 -4.87
C GLN A 509 9.70 5.98 -4.78
N LYS A 510 9.46 4.74 -4.36
CA LYS A 510 10.54 3.78 -4.10
C LYS A 510 11.12 3.22 -5.39
N ILE A 511 12.43 3.09 -5.41
CA ILE A 511 13.20 2.39 -6.44
C ILE A 511 13.45 0.98 -5.93
N ARG A 512 12.96 -0.03 -6.66
CA ARG A 512 12.94 -1.43 -6.20
C ARG A 512 14.27 -2.15 -6.37
N CYS A 513 15.05 -1.77 -7.40
CA CYS A 513 16.36 -2.35 -7.64
C CYS A 513 17.32 -1.34 -8.29
N LEU A 514 18.61 -1.65 -8.18
CA LEU A 514 19.71 -1.05 -8.93
C LEU A 514 20.59 -2.21 -9.45
N LEU A 515 20.58 -2.42 -10.76
CA LEU A 515 21.27 -3.55 -11.40
C LEU A 515 22.62 -3.14 -11.98
N LEU A 516 23.69 -3.79 -11.54
CA LEU A 516 25.03 -3.59 -12.11
C LEU A 516 25.11 -4.17 -13.52
N TYR A 517 25.50 -3.33 -14.48
CA TYR A 517 25.70 -3.71 -15.88
C TYR A 517 27.17 -4.04 -16.13
N ARG A 518 27.56 -5.24 -16.53
CA ARG A 518 26.78 -6.48 -16.67
C ARG A 518 27.63 -7.73 -16.39
N TRP A 519 27.04 -8.91 -16.30
CA TRP A 519 27.78 -10.13 -16.00
C TRP A 519 28.31 -10.86 -17.25
N GLU A 520 27.46 -11.04 -18.26
CA GLU A 520 27.82 -11.83 -19.44
C GLU A 520 28.82 -11.09 -20.34
N VAL A 521 29.73 -11.86 -20.94
CA VAL A 521 30.71 -11.34 -21.90
C VAL A 521 30.12 -11.44 -23.30
N HIS A 522 29.89 -10.29 -23.94
CA HIS A 522 29.45 -10.23 -25.33
C HIS A 522 30.52 -9.61 -26.22
N GLU A 523 30.59 -10.07 -27.47
CA GLU A 523 31.53 -9.51 -28.44
C GLU A 523 31.24 -8.02 -28.69
N GLY A 524 32.25 -7.17 -28.46
CA GLY A 524 32.14 -5.72 -28.62
C GLY A 524 31.59 -4.97 -27.41
N ASP A 525 31.24 -5.68 -26.33
CA ASP A 525 30.81 -5.13 -25.04
C ASP A 525 32.01 -5.11 -24.06
N HIS A 526 32.26 -3.97 -23.42
CA HIS A 526 33.40 -3.75 -22.53
C HIS A 526 33.00 -3.60 -21.05
N TRP A 527 31.71 -3.72 -20.76
CA TRP A 527 31.12 -3.39 -19.46
C TRP A 527 30.88 -4.63 -18.58
N HIS A 528 31.50 -5.77 -18.91
CA HIS A 528 31.40 -6.97 -18.08
C HIS A 528 32.29 -6.89 -16.82
N PHE A 529 31.85 -7.50 -15.70
CA PHE A 529 32.65 -7.61 -14.48
C PHE A 529 32.78 -9.04 -13.91
N SER A 530 32.38 -10.05 -14.69
CA SER A 530 32.42 -11.46 -14.25
C SER A 530 33.84 -11.99 -13.94
N ASP A 531 34.87 -11.36 -14.48
CA ASP A 531 36.29 -11.66 -14.25
C ASP A 531 37.01 -10.59 -13.39
N ILE A 532 36.29 -9.56 -12.92
CA ILE A 532 36.86 -8.46 -12.14
C ILE A 532 36.52 -8.67 -10.65
N SER A 533 37.41 -9.36 -9.94
CA SER A 533 37.22 -9.71 -8.53
C SER A 533 36.97 -8.49 -7.63
N GLU A 534 37.57 -7.36 -7.97
CA GLU A 534 37.51 -6.14 -7.20
C GLU A 534 36.13 -5.50 -7.21
N VAL A 535 35.40 -5.56 -8.33
CA VAL A 535 34.00 -5.11 -8.43
C VAL A 535 33.07 -6.08 -7.70
N GLN A 536 33.35 -7.38 -7.78
CA GLN A 536 32.60 -8.40 -7.04
C GLN A 536 32.76 -8.22 -5.52
N ASP A 537 33.98 -7.89 -5.07
CA ASP A 537 34.24 -7.56 -3.68
C ASP A 537 33.58 -6.25 -3.24
N ASP A 538 33.54 -5.23 -4.11
CA ASP A 538 32.80 -3.99 -3.86
C ASP A 538 31.29 -4.27 -3.64
N LEU A 539 30.69 -5.13 -4.49
CA LEU A 539 29.32 -5.60 -4.33
C LEU A 539 29.11 -6.40 -3.03
N ARG A 540 30.03 -7.32 -2.67
CA ARG A 540 29.96 -8.05 -1.39
C ARG A 540 29.99 -7.10 -0.19
N VAL A 541 30.83 -6.06 -0.23
CA VAL A 541 30.90 -5.05 0.84
C VAL A 541 29.59 -4.27 0.93
N ALA A 542 29.00 -3.87 -0.20
CA ALA A 542 27.68 -3.22 -0.22
C ALA A 542 26.60 -4.09 0.45
N MET A 543 26.65 -5.41 0.23
CA MET A 543 25.72 -6.39 0.80
C MET A 543 25.91 -6.70 2.30
N ASN A 544 26.94 -6.15 2.94
CA ASN A 544 27.01 -6.12 4.42
C ASN A 544 25.91 -5.24 5.03
N HIS A 545 25.25 -4.41 4.22
CA HIS A 545 24.10 -3.59 4.62
C HIS A 545 22.76 -4.27 4.31
N GLU A 546 21.70 -3.80 4.99
CA GLU A 546 20.31 -4.27 4.81
C GLU A 546 19.50 -3.31 3.91
N TYR A 547 20.05 -2.93 2.76
CA TYR A 547 19.36 -2.01 1.85
C TYR A 547 18.14 -2.68 1.22
N ARG A 548 16.96 -2.17 1.56
CA ARG A 548 15.66 -2.74 1.19
C ARG A 548 14.69 -1.65 0.81
N TRP A 549 13.95 -1.87 -0.27
CA TRP A 549 12.80 -1.03 -0.63
C TRP A 549 11.51 -1.52 0.06
N TRP A 550 11.49 -2.78 0.53
CA TRP A 550 10.35 -3.44 1.15
C TRP A 550 10.63 -3.84 2.62
N ARG A 551 9.68 -3.62 3.54
CA ARG A 551 9.81 -3.88 4.99
C ARG A 551 8.56 -4.54 5.61
#